data_AF-A0A955QHN7-F1
#
_entry.id   AF-A0A955QHN7-F1
#
_cell.length_a   1.000
_cell.length_b   1.000
_cell.length_c   1.000
_cell.angle_alpha   90.00
_cell.angle_beta   90.00
_cell.angle_gamma   90.00
#
_symmetry.space_group_name_H-M   'P 1'
#
loop_
_entity.id
_entity.type
_entity.pdbx_description
1 polymer ?
#
loop_
_entity_poly.entity_id
_entity_poly.type
_entity_poly.pdbx_seq_one_letter_code
_entity_poly.pdbx_strand_id
1 'polypeptide(L)'
;LGQSGSGKTTIAQACNGLIPHLVPGRVSGQIHVLGRATGHDPVWAQAGRVGMVFQDFDAQLVATTADGELRHPLEYRVPPLAPGEVDRRLAKALSHVGLHLNVERDPMTLSGGQRQRLVLASALAQAPSILVLDEPGTDLDPAGYDRLRRILLHLKEEGLALLVTERDYENIGFADRLLVLHQGALAWTGTPQALLRQPQVMRDLGLRPLPITSCFEGKGVGPLPISVEEAWTCMEEQGIKLAPSLSVLNDELRLGVVQSSTERCEPVIQVEGVSFGYDGHEVLHEVSFTIHSGEFVAILGGNGSGKSTLSRLMNGLLIPTTGRILVSGRDTRQTSMNELAKLVGLVFQNPDHQIFAETVWDEVAFSLKNFGVPENVIET
;
A
#
# COMPACT_ATOMS: atom_id res chain seq x y z
N LEU A 1 0.87 10.40 12.27
CA LEU A 1 -0.07 11.00 11.29
C LEU A 1 0.50 12.31 10.76
N GLY A 2 0.00 12.75 9.61
CA GLY A 2 0.38 14.02 8.99
C GLY A 2 0.39 13.88 7.47
N GLN A 3 0.35 15.02 6.77
CA GLN A 3 0.39 15.07 5.31
C GLN A 3 1.63 14.37 4.73
N SER A 4 1.61 14.04 3.44
CA SER A 4 2.81 13.56 2.75
C SER A 4 3.94 14.59 2.90
N GLY A 5 5.16 14.12 3.15
CA GLY A 5 6.31 15.00 3.40
C GLY A 5 6.38 15.63 4.80
N SER A 6 5.47 15.31 5.74
CA SER A 6 5.50 15.87 7.10
C SER A 6 6.60 15.33 8.03
N GLY A 7 7.44 14.41 7.55
CA GLY A 7 8.56 13.83 8.33
C GLY A 7 8.25 12.51 9.04
N LYS A 8 7.13 11.83 8.72
CA LYS A 8 6.73 10.54 9.34
C LYS A 8 7.81 9.45 9.16
N THR A 9 8.15 9.15 7.91
CA THR A 9 9.21 8.20 7.54
C THR A 9 10.55 8.59 8.14
N THR A 10 10.88 9.89 8.14
CA THR A 10 12.11 10.43 8.75
C THR A 10 12.20 10.07 10.24
N ILE A 11 11.11 10.23 11.01
CA ILE A 11 11.09 9.84 12.42
C ILE A 11 11.21 8.31 12.57
N ALA A 12 10.49 7.54 11.77
CA ALA A 12 10.57 6.07 11.80
C ALA A 12 12.00 5.58 11.55
N GLN A 13 12.66 6.10 10.52
CA GLN A 13 14.05 5.77 10.17
C GLN A 13 15.05 6.23 11.26
N ALA A 14 14.85 7.40 11.86
CA ALA A 14 15.71 7.90 12.93
C ALA A 14 15.58 7.10 14.23
N CYS A 15 14.38 6.56 14.53
CA CYS A 15 14.16 5.62 15.64
C CYS A 15 14.95 4.31 15.46
N ASN A 16 15.13 3.84 14.22
CA ASN A 16 15.94 2.65 13.94
C ASN A 16 17.44 2.96 13.74
N GLY A 17 17.83 4.25 13.80
CA GLY A 17 19.21 4.70 13.56
C GLY A 17 19.61 4.75 12.08
N LEU A 18 18.71 4.47 11.13
CA LEU A 18 19.02 4.62 9.70
C LEU A 18 19.41 6.06 9.35
N ILE A 19 18.74 7.03 9.99
CA ILE A 19 19.17 8.43 10.01
C ILE A 19 19.95 8.66 11.31
N PRO A 20 21.19 9.19 11.26
CA PRO A 20 21.89 9.75 10.09
C PRO A 20 22.86 8.77 9.38
N HIS A 21 22.93 7.50 9.79
CA HIS A 21 24.05 6.62 9.41
C HIS A 21 24.03 6.14 7.95
N LEU A 22 22.86 5.82 7.41
CA LEU A 22 22.68 5.28 6.05
C LEU A 22 21.90 6.23 5.14
N VAL A 23 21.05 7.08 5.71
CA VAL A 23 20.30 8.10 4.98
C VAL A 23 20.93 9.47 5.26
N PRO A 24 21.42 10.19 4.24
CA PRO A 24 22.04 11.49 4.41
C PRO A 24 21.08 12.49 5.09
N GLY A 25 21.58 13.18 6.11
CA GLY A 25 20.79 14.20 6.79
C GLY A 25 21.57 14.88 7.92
N ARG A 26 21.08 16.03 8.37
CA ARG A 26 21.57 16.67 9.59
C ARG A 26 20.59 16.39 10.71
N VAL A 27 21.08 15.79 11.78
CA VAL A 27 20.30 15.56 13.00
C VAL A 27 20.84 16.49 14.09
N SER A 28 19.95 17.30 14.67
CA SER A 28 20.22 18.08 15.87
C SER A 28 19.31 17.60 17.00
N GLY A 29 19.86 17.40 18.19
CA GLY A 29 19.17 16.80 19.33
C GLY A 29 19.52 15.32 19.52
N GLN A 30 18.72 14.61 20.31
CA GLN A 30 18.96 13.19 20.62
C GLN A 30 17.66 12.40 20.52
N ILE A 31 17.75 11.21 19.91
CA ILE A 31 16.68 10.21 19.88
C ILE A 31 17.16 9.03 20.70
N HIS A 32 16.39 8.65 21.70
CA HIS A 32 16.71 7.54 22.60
C HIS A 32 15.72 6.41 22.42
N VAL A 33 16.21 5.21 22.13
CA VAL A 33 15.40 3.99 22.09
C VAL A 33 15.95 3.01 23.12
N LEU A 34 15.08 2.57 24.04
CA LEU A 34 15.45 1.75 25.19
C LEU A 34 16.65 2.34 25.99
N GLY A 35 16.67 3.67 26.12
CA GLY A 35 17.71 4.40 26.86
C GLY A 35 19.03 4.59 26.12
N ARG A 36 19.11 4.27 24.81
CA ARG A 36 20.32 4.48 24.00
C ARG A 36 20.10 5.46 22.86
N ALA A 37 21.09 6.32 22.63
CA ALA A 37 21.06 7.29 21.54
C ALA A 37 21.23 6.59 20.18
N THR A 38 20.26 6.76 19.28
CA THR A 38 20.29 6.12 17.95
C THR A 38 21.26 6.80 16.98
N GLY A 39 21.52 8.10 17.17
CA GLY A 39 22.39 8.89 16.30
C GLY A 39 23.89 8.67 16.50
N HIS A 40 24.31 8.01 17.59
CA HIS A 40 25.71 7.74 17.89
C HIS A 40 26.07 6.26 17.66
N ASP A 41 25.25 5.34 18.17
CA ASP A 41 25.48 3.91 18.00
C ASP A 41 25.20 3.50 16.55
N PRO A 42 26.01 2.63 15.92
CA PRO A 42 25.81 2.19 14.55
C PRO A 42 24.48 1.41 14.41
N VAL A 43 23.91 1.36 13.20
CA VAL A 43 22.60 0.74 12.92
C VAL A 43 22.49 -0.69 13.48
N TRP A 44 23.53 -1.51 13.30
CA TRP A 44 23.53 -2.90 13.80
C TRP A 44 23.43 -2.99 15.33
N ALA A 45 23.81 -1.96 16.08
CA ALA A 45 23.64 -1.93 17.54
C ALA A 45 22.17 -1.76 17.96
N GLN A 46 21.29 -1.36 17.04
CA GLN A 46 19.84 -1.34 17.20
C GLN A 46 19.18 -2.64 16.73
N ALA A 47 19.91 -3.51 16.00
CA ALA A 47 19.41 -4.79 15.54
C ALA A 47 18.96 -5.66 16.73
N GLY A 48 17.74 -6.18 16.64
CA GLY A 48 17.11 -6.97 17.69
C GLY A 48 16.56 -6.17 18.87
N ARG A 49 16.67 -4.84 18.85
CA ARG A 49 15.93 -3.94 19.76
C ARG A 49 14.76 -3.29 19.03
N VAL A 50 15.05 -2.78 17.85
CA VAL A 50 14.08 -2.14 16.96
C VAL A 50 13.88 -3.06 15.75
N GLY A 51 12.66 -3.56 15.59
CA GLY A 51 12.23 -4.14 14.32
C GLY A 51 11.73 -3.01 13.43
N MET A 52 12.05 -3.03 12.13
CA MET A 52 11.56 -2.02 11.21
C MET A 52 11.00 -2.65 9.94
N VAL A 53 9.79 -2.22 9.56
CA VAL A 53 9.15 -2.52 8.28
C VAL A 53 9.06 -1.21 7.50
N PHE A 54 9.59 -1.20 6.28
CA PHE A 54 9.58 -0.05 5.38
C PHE A 54 8.26 0.05 4.63
N GLN A 55 7.98 1.25 4.12
CA GLN A 55 6.83 1.51 3.26
C GLN A 55 6.88 0.65 1.99
N ASP A 56 8.04 0.60 1.33
CA ASP A 56 8.32 -0.39 0.29
C ASP A 56 8.91 -1.65 0.93
N PHE A 57 8.02 -2.59 1.26
CA PHE A 57 8.43 -3.86 1.83
C PHE A 57 9.13 -4.77 0.81
N ASP A 58 8.91 -4.60 -0.49
CA ASP A 58 9.58 -5.41 -1.51
C ASP A 58 11.09 -5.10 -1.54
N ALA A 59 11.46 -3.85 -1.33
CA ALA A 59 12.87 -3.42 -1.23
C ALA A 59 13.63 -4.03 -0.03
N GLN A 60 12.91 -4.59 0.97
CA GLN A 60 13.55 -5.27 2.11
C GLN A 60 13.83 -6.76 1.84
N LEU A 61 13.20 -7.35 0.82
CA LEU A 61 13.42 -8.75 0.46
C LEU A 61 14.70 -8.86 -0.34
N VAL A 62 15.70 -9.55 0.23
CA VAL A 62 17.04 -9.66 -0.37
C VAL A 62 17.47 -11.11 -0.60
N ALA A 63 16.83 -12.07 0.07
CA ALA A 63 17.15 -13.48 -0.08
C ALA A 63 16.40 -14.12 -1.26
N THR A 64 16.98 -15.19 -1.81
CA THR A 64 16.38 -15.99 -2.88
C THR A 64 15.37 -17.03 -2.38
N THR A 65 15.27 -17.22 -1.05
CA THR A 65 14.31 -18.13 -0.42
C THR A 65 13.67 -17.46 0.79
N ALA A 66 12.42 -17.83 1.10
CA ALA A 66 11.74 -17.33 2.29
C ALA A 66 12.42 -17.75 3.60
N ASP A 67 13.05 -18.93 3.66
CA ASP A 67 13.90 -19.35 4.79
C ASP A 67 15.09 -18.41 4.96
N GLY A 68 15.81 -18.14 3.86
CA GLY A 68 16.96 -17.23 3.85
C GLY A 68 16.58 -15.85 4.35
N GLU A 69 15.43 -15.33 3.92
CA GLU A 69 14.92 -14.03 4.34
C GLU A 69 14.64 -13.96 5.85
N LEU A 70 14.08 -15.04 6.43
CA LEU A 70 13.78 -15.11 7.86
C LEU A 70 15.04 -15.32 8.72
N ARG A 71 16.05 -16.03 8.19
CA ARG A 71 17.31 -16.30 8.90
C ARG A 71 18.28 -15.14 8.82
N HIS A 72 18.26 -14.36 7.74
CA HIS A 72 19.19 -13.28 7.48
C HIS A 72 19.37 -12.30 8.66
N PRO A 73 18.30 -11.83 9.36
CA PRO A 73 18.45 -10.95 10.52
C PRO A 73 19.13 -11.60 11.73
N LEU A 74 19.21 -12.93 11.78
CA LEU A 74 19.77 -13.70 12.89
C LEU A 74 21.21 -14.17 12.64
N GLU A 75 21.65 -14.19 11.38
CA GLU A 75 22.93 -14.76 10.96
C GLU A 75 24.14 -14.06 11.60
N TYR A 76 24.12 -12.73 11.65
CA TYR A 76 25.21 -11.90 12.16
C TYR A 76 24.95 -11.36 13.58
N ARG A 77 24.01 -11.96 14.30
CA ARG A 77 23.65 -11.50 15.65
C ARG A 77 24.78 -11.73 16.64
N VAL A 78 25.01 -10.74 17.51
CA VAL A 78 25.95 -10.84 18.63
C VAL A 78 25.21 -10.67 19.96
N PRO A 79 25.28 -11.65 20.90
CA PRO A 79 25.88 -12.97 20.76
C PRO A 79 25.08 -13.91 19.83
N PRO A 80 25.70 -14.96 19.27
CA PRO A 80 25.01 -15.96 18.46
C PRO A 80 23.95 -16.70 19.28
N LEU A 81 22.90 -17.15 18.60
CA LEU A 81 21.81 -17.91 19.22
C LEU A 81 22.22 -19.36 19.48
N ALA A 82 21.62 -19.97 20.51
CA ALA A 82 21.81 -21.38 20.79
C ALA A 82 21.23 -22.27 19.65
N PRO A 83 21.73 -23.51 19.47
CA PRO A 83 21.16 -24.45 18.53
C PRO A 83 19.64 -24.65 18.76
N GLY A 84 18.84 -24.61 17.68
CA GLY A 84 17.38 -24.74 17.73
C GLY A 84 16.61 -23.46 18.13
N GLU A 85 17.27 -22.45 18.69
CA GLU A 85 16.62 -21.17 19.03
C GLU A 85 16.25 -20.37 17.78
N VAL A 86 17.02 -20.51 16.69
CA VAL A 86 16.71 -19.92 15.39
C VAL A 86 15.37 -20.46 14.88
N ASP A 87 15.23 -21.78 14.80
CA ASP A 87 14.01 -22.41 14.27
C ASP A 87 12.80 -22.09 15.16
N ARG A 88 12.98 -22.04 16.49
CA ARG A 88 11.93 -21.62 17.42
C ARG A 88 11.46 -20.19 17.17
N ARG A 89 12.38 -19.25 16.93
CA ARG A 89 12.05 -17.85 16.62
C ARG A 89 11.36 -17.71 15.27
N LEU A 90 11.84 -18.41 14.25
CA LEU A 90 11.23 -18.46 12.93
C LEU A 90 9.79 -18.98 13.01
N ALA A 91 9.58 -20.10 13.69
CA ALA A 91 8.25 -20.66 13.90
C ALA A 91 7.31 -19.70 14.64
N LYS A 92 7.81 -19.03 15.69
CA LYS A 92 7.03 -18.01 16.42
C LYS A 92 6.64 -16.84 15.50
N ALA A 93 7.61 -16.29 14.76
CA ALA A 93 7.39 -15.15 13.87
C ALA A 93 6.38 -15.48 12.75
N LEU A 94 6.51 -16.65 12.11
CA LEU A 94 5.57 -17.12 11.09
C LEU A 94 4.16 -17.34 11.65
N SER A 95 4.05 -17.87 12.87
CA SER A 95 2.78 -18.03 13.57
C SER A 95 2.11 -16.69 13.87
N HIS A 96 2.87 -15.68 14.30
CA HIS A 96 2.34 -14.34 14.60
C HIS A 96 1.70 -13.68 13.38
N VAL A 97 2.28 -13.88 12.21
CA VAL A 97 1.74 -13.33 10.96
C VAL A 97 0.75 -14.28 10.27
N GLY A 98 0.53 -15.49 10.79
CA GLY A 98 -0.36 -16.49 10.17
C GLY A 98 0.09 -16.89 8.76
N LEU A 99 1.40 -16.98 8.54
CA LEU A 99 1.98 -17.30 7.23
C LEU A 99 2.43 -18.76 7.19
N HIS A 100 1.69 -19.57 6.44
CA HIS A 100 2.04 -20.95 6.12
C HIS A 100 2.55 -20.98 4.69
N LEU A 101 3.85 -21.23 4.50
CA LEU A 101 4.47 -21.32 3.18
C LEU A 101 5.55 -22.40 3.14
N ASN A 102 5.88 -22.85 1.94
CA ASN A 102 7.10 -23.60 1.70
C ASN A 102 8.28 -22.61 1.78
N VAL A 103 9.16 -22.80 2.76
CA VAL A 103 10.26 -21.88 3.05
C VAL A 103 11.34 -21.86 1.96
N GLU A 104 11.39 -22.86 1.09
CA GLU A 104 12.27 -22.90 -0.09
C GLU A 104 11.76 -22.07 -1.27
N ARG A 105 10.56 -21.50 -1.17
CA ARG A 105 9.97 -20.69 -2.24
C ARG A 105 10.68 -19.34 -2.34
N ASP A 106 10.89 -18.88 -3.57
CA ASP A 106 11.37 -17.53 -3.87
C ASP A 106 10.36 -16.48 -3.34
N PRO A 107 10.79 -15.56 -2.45
CA PRO A 107 9.95 -14.49 -1.91
C PRO A 107 9.24 -13.66 -2.99
N MET A 108 9.87 -13.45 -4.15
CA MET A 108 9.32 -12.64 -5.24
C MET A 108 8.13 -13.29 -5.94
N THR A 109 7.94 -14.60 -5.76
CA THR A 109 6.79 -15.34 -6.30
C THR A 109 5.56 -15.32 -5.37
N LEU A 110 5.68 -14.72 -4.18
CA LEU A 110 4.60 -14.60 -3.21
C LEU A 110 3.66 -13.44 -3.57
N SER A 111 2.39 -13.53 -3.18
CA SER A 111 1.47 -12.38 -3.32
C SER A 111 1.95 -11.19 -2.48
N GLY A 112 1.61 -9.95 -2.86
CA GLY A 112 2.02 -8.75 -2.10
C GLY A 112 1.70 -8.84 -0.60
N GLY A 113 0.50 -9.32 -0.24
CA GLY A 113 0.14 -9.53 1.16
C GLY A 113 0.93 -10.65 1.85
N GLN A 114 1.41 -11.67 1.14
CA GLN A 114 2.31 -12.69 1.70
C GLN A 114 3.73 -12.12 1.88
N ARG A 115 4.24 -11.36 0.90
CA ARG A 115 5.54 -10.68 0.97
C ARG A 115 5.61 -9.74 2.17
N GLN A 116 4.61 -8.90 2.34
CA GLN A 116 4.51 -8.03 3.52
C GLN A 116 4.55 -8.81 4.84
N ARG A 117 3.81 -9.93 4.93
CA ARG A 117 3.81 -10.77 6.15
C ARG A 117 5.14 -11.47 6.37
N LEU A 118 5.85 -11.85 5.30
CA LEU A 118 7.20 -12.40 5.37
C LEU A 118 8.18 -11.36 5.92
N VAL A 119 8.13 -10.12 5.44
CA VAL A 119 8.95 -9.00 5.94
C VAL A 119 8.64 -8.71 7.42
N LEU A 120 7.36 -8.68 7.79
CA LEU A 120 6.95 -8.52 9.18
C LEU A 120 7.48 -9.67 10.06
N ALA A 121 7.40 -10.92 9.59
CA ALA A 121 7.97 -12.06 10.31
C ALA A 121 9.50 -11.98 10.43
N SER A 122 10.19 -11.55 9.37
CA SER A 122 11.64 -11.34 9.39
C SER A 122 12.05 -10.28 10.44
N ALA A 123 11.33 -9.16 10.51
CA ALA A 123 11.53 -8.13 11.53
C ALA A 123 11.28 -8.67 12.96
N LEU A 124 10.28 -9.53 13.14
CA LEU A 124 9.94 -10.15 14.43
C LEU A 124 10.91 -11.26 14.85
N ALA A 125 11.62 -11.91 13.92
CA ALA A 125 12.52 -13.04 14.21
C ALA A 125 13.62 -12.66 15.21
N GLN A 126 14.09 -11.40 15.18
CA GLN A 126 15.09 -10.92 16.14
C GLN A 126 14.55 -10.75 17.58
N ALA A 127 13.23 -10.85 17.77
CA ALA A 127 12.49 -10.56 18.99
C ALA A 127 12.75 -9.13 19.49
N PRO A 128 12.38 -8.11 18.69
CA PRO A 128 12.58 -6.71 19.06
C PRO A 128 11.72 -6.32 20.27
N SER A 129 12.10 -5.26 20.98
CA SER A 129 11.28 -4.66 22.05
C SER A 129 10.34 -3.59 21.54
N ILE A 130 10.65 -3.00 20.38
CA ILE A 130 9.78 -2.07 19.66
C ILE A 130 9.76 -2.43 18.18
N LEU A 131 8.58 -2.41 17.58
CA LEU A 131 8.40 -2.57 16.14
C LEU A 131 7.92 -1.24 15.54
N VAL A 132 8.72 -0.72 14.60
CA VAL A 132 8.44 0.49 13.84
C VAL A 132 7.93 0.07 12.47
N LEU A 133 6.73 0.49 12.10
CA LEU A 133 6.14 0.20 10.80
C LEU A 133 5.90 1.51 10.07
N ASP A 134 6.51 1.66 8.90
CA ASP A 134 6.33 2.84 8.06
C ASP A 134 5.23 2.58 7.02
N GLU A 135 4.03 3.13 7.24
CA GLU A 135 2.86 3.01 6.37
C GLU A 135 2.56 1.57 5.90
N PRO A 136 2.45 0.60 6.84
CA PRO A 136 2.32 -0.82 6.52
C PRO A 136 0.97 -1.16 5.88
N GLY A 137 0.00 -0.24 5.87
CA GLY A 137 -1.25 -0.40 5.15
C GLY A 137 -1.17 -0.21 3.64
N THR A 138 -0.05 0.34 3.14
CA THR A 138 0.09 0.70 1.72
C THR A 138 -0.11 -0.52 0.82
N ASP A 139 -0.82 -0.32 -0.29
CA ASP A 139 -1.14 -1.33 -1.29
C ASP A 139 -1.93 -2.55 -0.77
N LEU A 140 -2.56 -2.49 0.42
CA LEU A 140 -3.46 -3.54 0.91
C LEU A 140 -4.92 -3.25 0.54
N ASP A 141 -5.65 -4.33 0.25
CA ASP A 141 -7.11 -4.29 0.22
C ASP A 141 -7.69 -4.29 1.66
N PRO A 142 -8.98 -3.96 1.85
CA PRO A 142 -9.59 -3.88 3.18
C PRO A 142 -9.41 -5.16 4.02
N ALA A 143 -9.54 -6.33 3.40
CA ALA A 143 -9.33 -7.62 4.07
C ALA A 143 -7.87 -7.85 4.48
N GLY A 144 -6.91 -7.39 3.68
CA GLY A 144 -5.48 -7.36 4.00
C GLY A 144 -5.18 -6.47 5.18
N TYR A 145 -5.73 -5.26 5.19
CA TYR A 145 -5.57 -4.33 6.30
C TYR A 145 -6.17 -4.87 7.60
N ASP A 146 -7.38 -5.45 7.56
CA ASP A 146 -8.00 -6.09 8.74
C ASP A 146 -7.17 -7.24 9.32
N ARG A 147 -6.44 -7.98 8.48
CA ARG A 147 -5.48 -8.99 8.94
C ARG A 147 -4.29 -8.34 9.63
N LEU A 148 -3.67 -7.33 9.00
CA LEU A 148 -2.54 -6.59 9.57
C LEU A 148 -2.93 -6.00 10.94
N ARG A 149 -4.09 -5.34 11.03
CA ARG A 149 -4.62 -4.79 12.28
C ARG A 149 -4.67 -5.84 13.39
N ARG A 150 -5.21 -7.04 13.10
CA ARG A 150 -5.29 -8.13 14.07
C ARG A 150 -3.91 -8.61 14.54
N ILE A 151 -2.95 -8.71 13.63
CA ILE A 151 -1.57 -9.06 13.97
C ILE A 151 -0.97 -8.00 14.91
N LEU A 152 -1.11 -6.71 14.58
CA LEU A 152 -0.61 -5.61 15.40
C LEU A 152 -1.26 -5.59 16.79
N LEU A 153 -2.58 -5.77 16.89
CA LEU A 153 -3.27 -5.85 18.17
C LEU A 153 -2.77 -7.03 19.01
N HIS A 154 -2.59 -8.20 18.41
CA HIS A 154 -2.06 -9.37 19.12
C HIS A 154 -0.62 -9.16 19.61
N LEU A 155 0.26 -8.56 18.79
CA LEU A 155 1.62 -8.21 19.19
C LEU A 155 1.65 -7.21 20.36
N LYS A 156 0.75 -6.22 20.33
CA LYS A 156 0.56 -5.28 21.43
C LYS A 156 0.11 -5.99 22.72
N GLU A 157 -0.81 -6.94 22.63
CA GLU A 157 -1.26 -7.75 23.78
C GLU A 157 -0.13 -8.59 24.39
N GLU A 158 0.83 -9.06 23.57
CA GLU A 158 2.06 -9.70 24.04
C GLU A 158 3.08 -8.72 24.66
N GLY A 159 2.78 -7.41 24.67
CA GLY A 159 3.61 -6.37 25.28
C GLY A 159 4.64 -5.73 24.34
N LEU A 160 4.57 -6.00 23.02
CA LEU A 160 5.45 -5.35 22.05
C LEU A 160 5.03 -3.88 21.87
N ALA A 161 5.98 -2.96 22.00
CA ALA A 161 5.73 -1.55 21.69
C ALA A 161 5.64 -1.36 20.17
N LEU A 162 4.62 -0.63 19.69
CA LEU A 162 4.40 -0.39 18.28
C LEU A 162 4.47 1.11 17.97
N LEU A 163 5.26 1.48 16.96
CA LEU A 163 5.23 2.81 16.34
C LEU A 163 4.81 2.65 14.89
N VAL A 164 3.59 3.06 14.57
CA VAL A 164 3.03 2.94 13.22
C VAL A 164 2.86 4.32 12.63
N THR A 165 3.47 4.56 11.47
CA THR A 165 3.13 5.72 10.65
C THR A 165 2.00 5.32 9.70
N GLU A 166 1.04 6.21 9.49
CA GLU A 166 -0.10 5.97 8.62
C GLU A 166 -0.44 7.24 7.83
N ARG A 167 -0.94 7.03 6.61
CA ARG A 167 -1.61 8.06 5.79
C ARG A 167 -3.11 8.04 5.96
N ASP A 168 -3.67 6.84 6.09
CA ASP A 168 -5.11 6.64 6.23
C ASP A 168 -5.52 6.72 7.71
N TYR A 169 -6.27 7.76 8.05
CA TYR A 169 -6.77 8.04 9.39
C TYR A 169 -8.12 7.36 9.69
N GLU A 170 -8.71 6.65 8.73
CA GLU A 170 -9.93 5.86 9.00
C GLU A 170 -9.65 4.62 9.84
N ASN A 171 -8.40 4.14 9.80
CA ASN A 171 -8.02 2.88 10.39
C ASN A 171 -7.24 2.98 11.71
N ILE A 172 -6.99 4.17 12.23
CA ILE A 172 -6.14 4.39 13.42
C ILE A 172 -6.87 4.39 14.77
N GLY A 173 -8.18 4.08 14.77
CA GLY A 173 -9.01 4.12 15.98
C GLY A 173 -8.53 3.18 17.10
N PHE A 174 -7.72 2.18 16.77
CA PHE A 174 -7.20 1.19 17.72
C PHE A 174 -5.89 1.60 18.42
N ALA A 175 -5.27 2.72 18.01
CA ALA A 175 -4.05 3.20 18.64
C ALA A 175 -4.31 3.76 20.05
N ASP A 176 -3.39 3.56 20.99
CA ASP A 176 -3.53 4.13 22.34
C ASP A 176 -3.32 5.65 22.35
N ARG A 177 -2.46 6.13 21.44
CA ARG A 177 -2.05 7.53 21.33
C ARG A 177 -1.70 7.87 19.90
N LEU A 178 -2.08 9.07 19.47
CA LEU A 178 -1.69 9.63 18.18
C LEU A 178 -0.66 10.75 18.36
N LEU A 179 0.19 10.87 17.35
CA LEU A 179 1.13 11.96 17.12
C LEU A 179 0.84 12.52 15.74
N VAL A 180 0.52 13.81 15.65
CA VAL A 180 0.28 14.49 14.38
C VAL A 180 1.45 15.41 14.09
N LEU A 181 2.12 15.15 12.98
CA LEU A 181 3.14 16.01 12.42
C LEU A 181 2.51 16.95 11.39
N HIS A 182 2.78 18.24 11.52
CA HIS A 182 2.40 19.27 10.57
C HIS A 182 3.64 20.11 10.25
N GLN A 183 4.00 20.19 8.96
CA GLN A 183 5.19 20.93 8.49
C GLN A 183 6.49 20.59 9.26
N GLY A 184 6.71 19.30 9.56
CA GLY A 184 7.92 18.84 10.25
C GLY A 184 7.93 19.04 11.78
N ALA A 185 6.87 19.63 12.36
CA ALA A 185 6.73 19.80 13.81
C ALA A 185 5.63 18.90 14.38
N LEU A 186 5.78 18.48 15.65
CA LEU A 186 4.71 17.82 16.39
C LEU A 186 3.64 18.86 16.75
N ALA A 187 2.52 18.82 16.01
CA ALA A 187 1.44 19.78 16.13
C ALA A 187 0.35 19.32 17.12
N TRP A 188 0.18 18.02 17.31
CA TRP A 188 -0.84 17.48 18.21
C TRP A 188 -0.48 16.11 18.80
N THR A 189 -0.93 15.86 20.03
CA THR A 189 -0.86 14.53 20.67
C THR A 189 -2.03 14.28 21.62
N GLY A 190 -2.52 13.03 21.66
CA GLY A 190 -3.65 12.63 22.50
C GLY A 190 -4.24 11.29 22.05
N THR A 191 -5.42 10.93 22.55
CA THR A 191 -6.12 9.69 22.17
C THR A 191 -6.84 9.84 20.83
N PRO A 192 -7.11 8.75 20.09
CA PRO A 192 -7.86 8.84 18.84
C PRO A 192 -9.21 9.56 19.00
N GLN A 193 -9.95 9.27 20.07
CA GLN A 193 -11.26 9.86 20.32
C GLN A 193 -11.20 11.39 20.46
N ALA A 194 -10.11 11.93 21.03
CA ALA A 194 -9.96 13.37 21.22
C ALA A 194 -9.75 14.13 19.89
N LEU A 195 -9.12 13.49 18.90
CA LEU A 195 -8.87 14.09 17.58
C LEU A 195 -9.97 13.78 16.58
N LEU A 196 -10.38 12.51 16.47
CA LEU A 196 -11.31 12.03 15.42
C LEU A 196 -12.71 12.62 15.58
N ARG A 197 -13.10 13.05 16.78
CA ARG A 197 -14.35 13.76 17.05
C ARG A 197 -14.30 15.25 16.72
N GLN A 198 -13.15 15.78 16.27
CA GLN A 198 -12.92 17.20 16.03
C GLN A 198 -12.58 17.47 14.54
N PRO A 199 -13.57 17.42 13.63
CA PRO A 199 -13.32 17.61 12.20
C PRO A 199 -12.60 18.90 11.83
N GLN A 200 -12.89 20.01 12.50
CA GLN A 200 -12.20 21.27 12.23
C GLN A 200 -10.73 21.21 12.62
N VAL A 201 -10.40 20.68 13.80
CA VAL A 201 -9.02 20.51 14.24
C VAL A 201 -8.26 19.58 13.29
N MET A 202 -8.90 18.50 12.80
CA MET A 202 -8.31 17.63 11.79
C MET A 202 -7.97 18.42 10.51
N ARG A 203 -8.92 19.22 9.99
CA ARG A 203 -8.71 20.05 8.80
C ARG A 203 -7.60 21.07 9.00
N ASP A 204 -7.55 21.74 10.14
CA ASP A 204 -6.49 22.71 10.48
C ASP A 204 -5.10 22.07 10.53
N LEU A 205 -5.03 20.80 10.97
CA LEU A 205 -3.80 20.01 10.96
C LEU A 205 -3.45 19.40 9.58
N GLY A 206 -4.29 19.66 8.57
CA GLY A 206 -4.12 19.13 7.22
C GLY A 206 -4.54 17.66 7.07
N LEU A 207 -5.30 17.14 8.03
CA LEU A 207 -5.91 15.80 7.98
C LEU A 207 -7.35 15.93 7.47
N ARG A 208 -7.83 14.94 6.72
CA ARG A 208 -9.25 14.90 6.34
C ARG A 208 -10.03 14.22 7.48
N PRO A 209 -11.21 14.74 7.85
CA PRO A 209 -12.05 14.10 8.86
C PRO A 209 -12.60 12.76 8.38
N LEU A 210 -12.96 11.89 9.33
CA LEU A 210 -13.63 10.63 9.02
C LEU A 210 -14.92 10.90 8.24
N PRO A 211 -15.23 10.13 7.18
CA PRO A 211 -16.48 10.28 6.44
C PRO A 211 -17.70 10.18 7.36
N ILE A 212 -17.68 9.21 8.29
CA ILE A 212 -18.78 9.02 9.24
C ILE A 212 -18.96 10.24 10.15
N THR A 213 -17.88 10.81 10.68
CA THR A 213 -17.94 12.02 11.52
C THR A 213 -18.43 13.22 10.71
N SER A 214 -17.98 13.34 9.45
CA SER A 214 -18.37 14.41 8.53
C SER A 214 -19.88 14.40 8.26
N CYS A 215 -20.50 13.22 8.18
CA CYS A 215 -21.95 13.08 8.00
C CYS A 215 -22.78 13.71 9.13
N PHE A 216 -22.23 13.88 10.33
CA PHE A 216 -22.93 14.43 11.49
C PHE A 216 -22.53 15.87 11.81
N GLU A 217 -21.57 16.44 11.08
CA GLU A 217 -21.18 17.84 11.25
C GLU A 217 -22.36 18.80 11.05
N GLY A 218 -22.47 19.78 11.95
CA GLY A 218 -23.53 20.80 11.89
C GLY A 218 -24.94 20.28 12.20
N LYS A 219 -25.11 18.99 12.51
CA LYS A 219 -26.43 18.42 12.86
C LYS A 219 -26.86 18.63 14.30
N GLY A 220 -26.10 19.41 15.10
CA GLY A 220 -26.38 19.63 16.52
C GLY A 220 -26.19 18.40 17.40
N VAL A 221 -25.52 17.37 16.88
CA VAL A 221 -25.24 16.11 17.56
C VAL A 221 -23.88 16.21 18.25
N GLY A 222 -23.82 15.83 19.53
CA GLY A 222 -22.56 15.78 20.28
C GLY A 222 -22.60 14.72 21.38
N PRO A 223 -21.56 13.88 21.52
CA PRO A 223 -20.30 13.87 20.75
C PRO A 223 -20.46 13.27 19.33
N LEU A 224 -19.68 13.76 18.36
CA LEU A 224 -19.76 13.29 16.96
C LEU A 224 -19.27 11.84 16.85
N PRO A 225 -19.98 10.95 16.14
CA PRO A 225 -19.61 9.54 16.04
C PRO A 225 -18.33 9.33 15.24
N ILE A 226 -17.50 8.38 15.69
CA ILE A 226 -16.24 8.00 15.01
C ILE A 226 -16.29 6.57 14.44
N SER A 227 -17.35 5.82 14.70
CA SER A 227 -17.60 4.49 14.13
C SER A 227 -19.02 4.38 13.58
N VAL A 228 -19.27 3.34 12.79
CA VAL A 228 -20.60 3.05 12.25
C VAL A 228 -21.58 2.74 13.38
N GLU A 229 -21.13 2.02 14.40
CA GLU A 229 -21.92 1.65 15.58
C GLU A 229 -22.32 2.90 16.38
N GLU A 230 -21.37 3.80 16.66
CA GLU A 230 -21.69 5.07 17.34
C GLU A 230 -22.66 5.93 16.52
N ALA A 231 -22.46 5.97 15.20
CA ALA A 231 -23.33 6.70 14.29
C ALA A 231 -24.74 6.12 14.29
N TRP A 232 -24.87 4.79 14.30
CA TRP A 232 -26.15 4.10 14.37
C TRP A 232 -26.91 4.45 15.66
N THR A 233 -26.26 4.30 16.81
CA THR A 233 -26.84 4.66 18.12
C THR A 233 -27.26 6.13 18.14
N CYS A 234 -26.40 7.02 17.64
CA CYS A 234 -26.73 8.43 17.54
C CYS A 234 -27.96 8.70 16.66
N MET A 235 -28.09 8.01 15.52
CA MET A 235 -29.24 8.19 14.63
C MET A 235 -30.55 7.75 15.28
N GLU A 236 -30.52 6.64 16.03
CA GLU A 236 -31.68 6.16 16.77
C GLU A 236 -32.11 7.16 17.86
N GLU A 237 -31.15 7.65 18.65
CA GLU A 237 -31.41 8.62 19.73
C GLU A 237 -31.96 9.96 19.21
N GLN A 238 -31.45 10.43 18.07
CA GLN A 238 -31.82 11.71 17.47
C GLN A 238 -33.02 11.60 16.50
N GLY A 239 -33.57 10.39 16.33
CA GLY A 239 -34.67 10.14 15.39
C GLY A 239 -34.31 10.46 13.92
N ILE A 240 -33.04 10.39 13.55
CA ILE A 240 -32.56 10.65 12.19
C ILE A 240 -32.97 9.48 11.30
N LYS A 241 -33.99 9.70 10.46
CA LYS A 241 -34.45 8.70 9.49
C LYS A 241 -33.67 8.82 8.19
N LEU A 242 -33.11 7.71 7.72
CA LEU A 242 -32.65 7.59 6.34
C LEU A 242 -33.87 7.70 5.41
N ALA A 243 -33.92 8.73 4.58
CA ALA A 243 -34.87 8.79 3.47
C ALA A 243 -34.54 7.67 2.45
N PRO A 244 -35.54 6.98 1.88
CA PRO A 244 -35.43 5.59 1.43
C PRO A 244 -34.57 5.45 0.16
N SER A 245 -34.12 4.28 -0.28
CA SER A 245 -34.03 2.90 0.24
C SER A 245 -33.33 2.12 -0.90
N LEU A 246 -32.78 0.94 -0.62
CA LEU A 246 -32.21 0.02 -1.62
C LEU A 246 -33.14 -0.30 -2.82
N SER A 247 -34.41 0.12 -2.82
CA SER A 247 -35.34 0.03 -3.95
C SER A 247 -34.94 0.86 -5.19
N VAL A 248 -33.93 1.74 -5.10
CA VAL A 248 -33.31 2.40 -6.26
C VAL A 248 -32.25 1.50 -6.92
N LEU A 249 -31.75 0.47 -6.21
CA LEU A 249 -30.83 -0.53 -6.73
C LEU A 249 -31.63 -1.63 -7.46
N ASN A 250 -32.35 -1.26 -8.52
CA ASN A 250 -32.98 -2.22 -9.42
C ASN A 250 -31.92 -3.07 -10.15
N ASP A 251 -32.36 -4.16 -10.81
CA ASP A 251 -31.55 -5.12 -11.57
C ASP A 251 -30.54 -4.51 -12.58
N GLU A 252 -30.65 -3.22 -12.91
CA GLU A 252 -29.68 -2.46 -13.72
C GLU A 252 -28.24 -2.50 -13.17
N LEU A 253 -28.07 -2.62 -11.85
CA LEU A 253 -26.75 -2.76 -11.22
C LEU A 253 -26.12 -4.15 -11.36
N ARG A 254 -26.91 -5.21 -11.61
CA ARG A 254 -26.35 -6.57 -11.71
C ARG A 254 -25.50 -6.78 -12.97
N LEU A 255 -25.73 -5.97 -14.00
CA LEU A 255 -24.99 -6.01 -15.26
C LEU A 255 -24.43 -4.65 -15.68
N GLY A 256 -24.62 -3.61 -14.87
CA GLY A 256 -24.12 -2.27 -15.19
C GLY A 256 -24.49 -1.88 -16.61
N VAL A 257 -25.79 -1.86 -16.95
CA VAL A 257 -26.21 -1.17 -18.17
C VAL A 257 -26.07 0.31 -17.88
N VAL A 258 -24.84 0.81 -17.99
CA VAL A 258 -24.61 2.23 -18.17
C VAL A 258 -25.25 2.52 -19.51
N GLN A 259 -26.48 3.06 -19.51
CA GLN A 259 -26.91 3.88 -20.62
C GLN A 259 -26.01 5.11 -20.60
N SER A 260 -24.77 4.95 -21.08
CA SER A 260 -23.94 6.10 -21.38
C SER A 260 -24.65 6.73 -22.58
N SER A 261 -25.16 7.93 -22.36
CA SER A 261 -25.64 8.83 -23.40
C SER A 261 -24.46 9.36 -24.21
N THR A 262 -23.47 8.51 -24.51
CA THR A 262 -22.39 8.85 -25.43
C THR A 262 -22.85 8.45 -26.82
N GLU A 263 -23.21 9.45 -27.61
CA GLU A 263 -23.30 9.31 -29.05
C GLU A 263 -22.06 8.56 -29.56
N ARG A 264 -22.28 7.39 -30.16
CA ARG A 264 -21.34 6.50 -30.86
C ARG A 264 -19.90 7.01 -30.94
N CYS A 265 -19.16 6.90 -29.84
CA CYS A 265 -17.72 7.16 -29.85
C CYS A 265 -17.00 5.90 -30.33
N GLU A 266 -15.96 6.08 -31.14
CA GLU A 266 -15.17 4.96 -31.66
C GLU A 266 -14.57 4.13 -30.51
N PRO A 267 -14.62 2.79 -30.59
CA PRO A 267 -14.01 1.93 -29.58
C PRO A 267 -12.49 2.06 -29.64
N VAL A 268 -11.87 2.41 -28.51
CA VAL A 268 -10.41 2.55 -28.38
C VAL A 268 -9.78 1.26 -27.92
N ILE A 269 -10.41 0.52 -26.99
CA ILE A 269 -9.97 -0.81 -26.55
C ILE A 269 -11.16 -1.76 -26.53
N GLN A 270 -11.02 -2.93 -27.14
CA GLN A 270 -12.00 -4.01 -27.10
C GLN A 270 -11.36 -5.25 -26.52
N VAL A 271 -11.93 -5.78 -25.45
CA VAL A 271 -11.49 -7.02 -24.78
C VAL A 271 -12.57 -8.06 -25.03
N GLU A 272 -12.21 -9.18 -25.66
CA GLU A 272 -13.16 -10.21 -26.09
C GLU A 272 -12.74 -11.60 -25.57
N GLY A 273 -13.46 -12.09 -24.55
CA GLY A 273 -13.31 -13.43 -24.00
C GLY A 273 -11.89 -13.72 -23.48
N VAL A 274 -11.24 -12.74 -22.88
CA VAL A 274 -9.82 -12.85 -22.50
C VAL A 274 -9.64 -13.67 -21.24
N SER A 275 -8.89 -14.77 -21.35
CA SER A 275 -8.29 -15.45 -20.21
C SER A 275 -6.76 -15.36 -20.23
N PHE A 276 -6.18 -15.35 -19.04
CA PHE A 276 -4.73 -15.32 -18.86
C PHE A 276 -4.33 -15.92 -17.51
N GLY A 277 -3.19 -16.60 -17.46
CA GLY A 277 -2.59 -17.13 -16.24
C GLY A 277 -1.06 -17.06 -16.22
N TYR A 278 -0.48 -17.11 -15.02
CA TYR A 278 0.97 -17.24 -14.82
C TYR A 278 1.28 -18.65 -14.33
N ASP A 279 2.27 -19.33 -14.93
CA ASP A 279 2.77 -20.65 -14.48
C ASP A 279 1.66 -21.68 -14.21
N GLY A 280 0.64 -21.71 -15.05
CA GLY A 280 -0.50 -22.64 -14.94
C GLY A 280 -1.63 -22.20 -13.98
N HIS A 281 -1.48 -21.07 -13.29
CA HIS A 281 -2.52 -20.46 -12.47
C HIS A 281 -3.25 -19.37 -13.25
N GLU A 282 -4.49 -19.65 -13.63
CA GLU A 282 -5.36 -18.68 -14.32
C GLU A 282 -5.77 -17.54 -13.37
N VAL A 283 -5.66 -16.30 -13.86
CA VAL A 283 -5.92 -15.06 -13.12
C VAL A 283 -7.11 -14.30 -13.71
N LEU A 284 -7.29 -14.36 -15.03
CA LEU A 284 -8.42 -13.78 -15.75
C LEU A 284 -9.20 -14.88 -16.45
N HIS A 285 -10.52 -14.82 -16.38
CA HIS A 285 -11.44 -15.82 -16.94
C HIS A 285 -12.47 -15.14 -17.84
N GLU A 286 -12.36 -15.37 -19.16
CA GLU A 286 -13.32 -14.93 -20.19
C GLU A 286 -13.79 -13.46 -20.08
N VAL A 287 -12.88 -12.56 -19.71
CA VAL A 287 -13.20 -11.15 -19.49
C VAL A 287 -13.55 -10.46 -20.82
N SER A 288 -14.68 -9.74 -20.85
CA SER A 288 -15.14 -9.01 -22.04
C SER A 288 -15.71 -7.63 -21.69
N PHE A 289 -15.19 -6.58 -22.33
CA PHE A 289 -15.72 -5.21 -22.24
C PHE A 289 -15.14 -4.33 -23.36
N THR A 290 -15.68 -3.13 -23.55
CA THR A 290 -15.19 -2.15 -24.53
C THR A 290 -15.00 -0.80 -23.84
N ILE A 291 -13.92 -0.10 -24.18
CA ILE A 291 -13.64 1.28 -23.76
C ILE A 291 -13.75 2.17 -25.00
N HIS A 292 -14.56 3.22 -24.90
CA HIS A 292 -14.79 4.19 -25.96
C HIS A 292 -13.93 5.45 -25.81
N SER A 293 -13.74 6.17 -26.91
CA SER A 293 -13.04 7.46 -26.89
C SER A 293 -13.75 8.46 -25.96
N GLY A 294 -12.97 9.14 -25.11
CA GLY A 294 -13.49 10.08 -24.10
C GLY A 294 -14.10 9.43 -22.86
N GLU A 295 -14.12 8.10 -22.76
CA GLU A 295 -14.67 7.38 -21.62
C GLU A 295 -13.67 7.34 -20.44
N PHE A 296 -14.16 7.63 -19.23
CA PHE A 296 -13.42 7.44 -17.98
C PHE A 296 -13.86 6.14 -17.32
N VAL A 297 -13.05 5.09 -17.46
CA VAL A 297 -13.36 3.74 -16.95
C VAL A 297 -12.53 3.44 -15.71
N ALA A 298 -13.19 3.06 -14.61
CA ALA A 298 -12.55 2.64 -13.37
C ALA A 298 -12.63 1.12 -13.20
N ILE A 299 -11.48 0.45 -13.03
CA ILE A 299 -11.39 -0.98 -12.75
C ILE A 299 -11.18 -1.18 -11.24
N LEU A 300 -12.16 -1.78 -10.57
CA LEU A 300 -12.12 -2.04 -9.13
C LEU A 300 -11.99 -3.55 -8.85
N GLY A 301 -11.34 -3.90 -7.74
CA GLY A 301 -11.16 -5.28 -7.31
C GLY A 301 -10.11 -5.41 -6.22
N GLY A 302 -10.18 -6.48 -5.42
CA GLY A 302 -9.20 -6.78 -4.38
C GLY A 302 -7.80 -7.08 -4.93
N ASN A 303 -6.81 -7.25 -4.04
CA ASN A 303 -5.46 -7.60 -4.49
C ASN A 303 -5.44 -8.99 -5.12
N GLY A 304 -4.66 -9.15 -6.19
CA GLY A 304 -4.60 -10.41 -6.95
C GLY A 304 -5.79 -10.65 -7.90
N SER A 305 -6.78 -9.76 -7.98
CA SER A 305 -7.93 -9.91 -8.90
C SER A 305 -7.61 -9.71 -10.40
N GLY A 306 -6.34 -9.59 -10.77
CA GLY A 306 -5.92 -9.45 -12.17
C GLY A 306 -5.93 -8.03 -12.76
N LYS A 307 -6.18 -6.97 -11.97
CA LYS A 307 -6.21 -5.57 -12.48
C LYS A 307 -4.94 -5.18 -13.24
N SER A 308 -3.78 -5.37 -12.61
CA SER A 308 -2.48 -5.04 -13.21
C SER A 308 -2.11 -5.99 -14.35
N THR A 309 -2.62 -7.23 -14.32
CA THR A 309 -2.47 -8.18 -15.44
C THR A 309 -3.27 -7.69 -16.65
N LEU A 310 -4.51 -7.24 -16.44
CA LEU A 310 -5.37 -6.71 -17.48
C LEU A 310 -4.79 -5.42 -18.09
N SER A 311 -4.25 -4.50 -17.28
CA SER A 311 -3.60 -3.29 -17.81
C SER A 311 -2.36 -3.59 -18.67
N ARG A 312 -1.56 -4.59 -18.27
CA ARG A 312 -0.40 -5.06 -19.05
C ARG A 312 -0.81 -5.76 -20.35
N LEU A 313 -1.89 -6.53 -20.33
CA LEU A 313 -2.47 -7.15 -21.53
C LEU A 313 -2.98 -6.07 -22.52
N MET A 314 -3.61 -5.01 -22.03
CA MET A 314 -4.09 -3.90 -22.87
C MET A 314 -2.95 -3.10 -23.51
N ASN A 315 -1.81 -2.93 -22.84
CA ASN A 315 -0.62 -2.29 -23.42
C ASN A 315 0.29 -3.27 -24.20
N GLY A 316 -0.09 -4.55 -24.32
CA GLY A 316 0.71 -5.55 -25.04
C GLY A 316 2.00 -6.02 -24.35
N LEU A 317 2.23 -5.65 -23.08
CA LEU A 317 3.33 -6.21 -22.27
C LEU A 317 3.11 -7.69 -21.95
N LEU A 318 1.86 -8.13 -21.97
CA LEU A 318 1.46 -9.53 -21.87
C LEU A 318 0.58 -9.88 -23.07
N ILE A 319 0.53 -11.16 -23.39
CA ILE A 319 -0.29 -11.70 -24.48
C ILE A 319 -1.33 -12.64 -23.86
N PRO A 320 -2.63 -12.50 -24.19
CA PRO A 320 -3.67 -13.34 -23.62
C PRO A 320 -3.50 -14.81 -24.02
N THR A 321 -3.87 -15.73 -23.13
CA THR A 321 -3.84 -17.18 -23.40
C THR A 321 -4.96 -17.58 -24.34
N THR A 322 -6.16 -17.04 -24.12
CA THR A 322 -7.34 -17.18 -24.99
C THR A 322 -8.04 -15.83 -25.13
N GLY A 323 -8.91 -15.71 -26.12
CA GLY A 323 -9.54 -14.43 -26.46
C GLY A 323 -8.62 -13.51 -27.24
N ARG A 324 -9.01 -12.23 -27.36
CA ARG A 324 -8.23 -11.20 -28.04
C ARG A 324 -8.48 -9.82 -27.45
N ILE A 325 -7.49 -8.94 -27.62
CA ILE A 325 -7.59 -7.52 -27.27
C ILE A 325 -7.29 -6.72 -28.53
N LEU A 326 -8.19 -5.80 -28.87
CA LEU A 326 -8.03 -4.86 -29.98
C LEU A 326 -7.79 -3.46 -29.42
N VAL A 327 -6.69 -2.82 -29.80
CA VAL A 327 -6.34 -1.44 -29.45
C VAL A 327 -6.41 -0.59 -30.71
N SER A 328 -7.36 0.34 -30.79
CA SER A 328 -7.64 1.14 -31.99
C SER A 328 -7.77 0.25 -33.25
N GLY A 329 -8.46 -0.88 -33.11
CA GLY A 329 -8.66 -1.88 -34.17
C GLY A 329 -7.50 -2.85 -34.41
N ARG A 330 -6.39 -2.77 -33.66
CA ARG A 330 -5.19 -3.61 -33.84
C ARG A 330 -5.12 -4.72 -32.78
N ASP A 331 -4.96 -5.98 -33.19
CA ASP A 331 -4.84 -7.11 -32.26
C ASP A 331 -3.49 -7.09 -31.55
N THR A 332 -3.50 -7.11 -30.21
CA THR A 332 -2.29 -7.07 -29.39
C THR A 332 -1.37 -8.28 -29.60
N ARG A 333 -1.89 -9.40 -30.13
CA ARG A 333 -1.10 -10.61 -30.45
C ARG A 333 -0.30 -10.48 -31.74
N GLN A 334 -0.69 -9.55 -32.62
CA GLN A 334 -0.10 -9.38 -33.95
C GLN A 334 0.67 -8.07 -34.11
N THR A 335 0.39 -7.09 -33.24
CA THR A 335 0.97 -5.75 -33.28
C THR A 335 2.26 -5.71 -32.47
N SER A 336 3.26 -4.99 -32.96
CA SER A 336 4.52 -4.86 -32.22
C SER A 336 4.35 -4.02 -30.94
N MET A 337 5.14 -4.35 -29.91
CA MET A 337 5.12 -3.60 -28.64
C MET A 337 5.38 -2.09 -28.84
N ASN A 338 6.28 -1.72 -29.77
CA ASN A 338 6.60 -0.32 -30.06
C ASN A 338 5.40 0.44 -30.67
N GLU A 339 4.58 -0.22 -31.48
CA GLU A 339 3.37 0.39 -32.04
C GLU A 339 2.25 0.50 -31.00
N LEU A 340 2.11 -0.49 -30.12
CA LEU A 340 1.12 -0.45 -29.05
C LEU A 340 1.47 0.61 -27.99
N ALA A 341 2.75 0.76 -27.65
CA ALA A 341 3.23 1.78 -26.70
C ALA A 341 2.95 3.22 -27.16
N LYS A 342 2.76 3.46 -28.46
CA LYS A 342 2.34 4.76 -29.01
C LYS A 342 0.84 5.03 -28.85
N LEU A 343 0.05 3.99 -28.60
CA LEU A 343 -1.42 4.06 -28.49
C LEU A 343 -1.89 3.96 -27.04
N VAL A 344 -1.19 3.19 -26.21
CA VAL A 344 -1.56 2.94 -24.82
C VAL A 344 -0.41 3.33 -23.89
N GLY A 345 -0.56 4.47 -23.21
CA GLY A 345 0.31 4.82 -22.10
C GLY A 345 -0.01 3.96 -20.88
N LEU A 346 1.01 3.43 -20.21
CA LEU A 346 0.86 2.71 -18.94
C LEU A 346 1.80 3.31 -17.91
N VAL A 347 1.23 3.70 -16.77
CA VAL A 347 1.97 4.10 -15.57
C VAL A 347 1.92 2.93 -14.60
N PHE A 348 3.09 2.52 -14.12
CA PHE A 348 3.19 1.39 -13.20
C PHE A 348 2.72 1.78 -11.79
N GLN A 349 2.34 0.78 -11.00
CA GLN A 349 1.90 0.99 -9.61
C GLN A 349 2.98 1.68 -8.77
N ASN A 350 4.25 1.32 -8.97
CA ASN A 350 5.40 2.02 -8.40
C ASN A 350 6.14 2.79 -9.51
N PRO A 351 6.06 4.14 -9.53
CA PRO A 351 6.79 4.97 -10.50
C PRO A 351 8.31 4.80 -10.43
N ASP A 352 8.87 4.46 -9.27
CA ASP A 352 10.32 4.28 -9.11
C ASP A 352 10.85 3.10 -9.93
N HIS A 353 9.99 2.13 -10.26
CA HIS A 353 10.34 1.02 -11.16
C HIS A 353 10.30 1.42 -12.65
N GLN A 354 9.76 2.59 -12.96
CA GLN A 354 9.60 3.09 -14.32
C GLN A 354 10.59 4.22 -14.65
N ILE A 355 11.08 4.93 -13.63
CA ILE A 355 12.05 6.03 -13.76
C ILE A 355 13.48 5.48 -13.63
N PHE A 356 14.35 5.76 -14.60
CA PHE A 356 15.72 5.24 -14.61
C PHE A 356 16.76 6.21 -15.19
N ALA A 357 16.35 7.33 -15.80
CA ALA A 357 17.27 8.30 -16.35
C ALA A 357 17.90 9.18 -15.26
N GLU A 358 19.08 9.72 -15.56
CA GLU A 358 19.83 10.59 -14.63
C GLU A 358 19.20 11.98 -14.48
N THR A 359 18.49 12.45 -15.51
CA THR A 359 17.86 13.77 -15.51
C THR A 359 16.37 13.67 -15.82
N VAL A 360 15.59 14.61 -15.28
CA VAL A 360 14.15 14.72 -15.57
C VAL A 360 13.91 14.90 -17.08
N TRP A 361 14.78 15.66 -17.75
CA TRP A 361 14.70 15.87 -19.18
C TRP A 361 14.88 14.56 -19.96
N ASP A 362 15.91 13.78 -19.63
CA ASP A 362 16.19 12.52 -20.30
C ASP A 362 15.08 11.49 -20.07
N GLU A 363 14.49 11.46 -18.87
CA GLU A 363 13.36 10.58 -18.54
C GLU A 363 12.15 10.90 -19.44
N VAL A 364 11.76 12.18 -19.53
CA VAL A 364 10.60 12.62 -20.33
C VAL A 364 10.88 12.46 -21.83
N ALA A 365 12.10 12.76 -22.28
CA ALA A 365 12.50 12.64 -23.67
C ALA A 365 12.68 11.18 -24.12
N PHE A 366 12.91 10.23 -23.21
CA PHE A 366 13.26 8.84 -23.52
C PHE A 366 12.27 8.18 -24.48
N SER A 367 10.97 8.31 -24.20
CA SER A 367 9.93 7.68 -25.04
C SER A 367 9.88 8.31 -26.44
N LEU A 368 10.05 9.63 -26.55
CA LEU A 368 10.08 10.35 -27.82
C LEU A 368 11.29 9.95 -28.67
N LYS A 369 12.47 9.83 -28.04
CA LYS A 369 13.69 9.34 -28.70
C LYS A 369 13.47 7.92 -29.23
N ASN A 370 12.86 7.03 -28.44
CA ASN A 370 12.55 5.66 -28.87
C ASN A 370 11.49 5.57 -29.97
N PHE A 371 10.57 6.53 -30.03
CA PHE A 371 9.61 6.63 -31.13
C PHE A 371 10.21 7.18 -32.43
N GLY A 372 11.48 7.61 -32.41
CA GLY A 372 12.19 8.17 -33.56
C GLY A 372 11.84 9.63 -33.83
N VAL A 373 11.39 10.38 -32.81
CA VAL A 373 11.13 11.81 -32.94
C VAL A 373 12.47 12.54 -33.14
N PRO A 374 12.62 13.42 -34.15
CA PRO A 374 13.85 14.15 -34.40
C PRO A 374 14.30 14.99 -33.19
N GLU A 375 15.60 15.00 -32.90
CA GLU A 375 16.17 15.62 -31.70
C GLU A 375 15.88 17.13 -31.62
N ASN A 376 15.87 17.82 -32.77
CA ASN A 376 15.49 19.23 -32.86
C ASN A 376 14.05 19.51 -32.44
N VAL A 377 13.13 18.55 -32.53
CA VAL A 377 11.74 18.67 -32.07
C VAL A 377 11.63 18.35 -30.59
N ILE A 378 12.49 17.46 -30.08
CA ILE A 378 12.53 17.11 -28.66
C ILE A 378 13.10 18.27 -27.83
N GLU A 379 14.09 18.99 -28.36
CA GLU A 379 14.75 20.13 -27.70
C GLU A 379 13.96 21.46 -27.71
N THR A 380 12.78 21.50 -28.34
CA THR A 380 11.91 22.68 -28.39
C THR A 380 10.89 22.67 -27.26
#